data_AF-A0A959B7H7-F1
#
_entry.id   AF-A0A959B7H7-F1
#
_cell.length_a   1.000
_cell.length_b   1.000
_cell.length_c   1.000
_cell.angle_alpha   90.00
_cell.angle_beta   90.00
_cell.angle_gamma   90.00
#
_symmetry.space_group_name_H-M   'P 1'
#
loop_
_entity.id
_entity.type
_entity.pdbx_description
1 polymer ?
#
loop_
_entity_poly.entity_id
_entity_poly.type
_entity_poly.pdbx_seq_one_letter_code
_entity_poly.pdbx_strand_id
1 'polypeptide(L)'
;MAYQSELNTSQRILMGPGPSDVHPRVLKAMATPLIGHLDPEFVEIMDDIKAMAQLTFQTKNHLTFVVSAPGSAGMETCLVNL
;
A
#
# COMPACT_ATOMS: atom_id res chain seq x y z
N MET A 1 -18.84 24.80 11.92
CA MET A 1 -18.72 23.94 13.12
C MET A 1 -19.03 22.47 12.79
N ALA A 2 -18.39 21.89 11.76
CA ALA A 2 -18.64 20.49 11.35
C ALA A 2 -17.45 19.55 11.57
N TYR A 3 -16.38 20.03 12.23
CA TYR A 3 -15.10 19.33 12.38
C TYR A 3 -14.84 18.87 13.83
N GLN A 4 -15.87 18.89 14.69
CA GLN A 4 -15.73 18.59 16.12
C GLN A 4 -16.09 17.15 16.49
N SER A 5 -16.64 16.36 15.56
CA SER A 5 -16.97 14.94 15.78
C SER A 5 -16.02 14.03 15.02
N GLU A 6 -15.68 12.88 15.61
CA GLU A 6 -14.88 11.86 14.94
C GLU A 6 -15.54 11.40 13.62
N LEU A 7 -14.69 11.06 12.64
CA LEU A 7 -15.13 10.53 11.36
C LEU A 7 -15.80 9.17 11.58
N ASN A 8 -17.12 9.12 11.42
CA ASN A 8 -17.91 7.91 11.63
C ASN A 8 -18.81 7.66 10.41
N THR A 9 -18.34 6.82 9.49
CA THR A 9 -19.08 6.44 8.28
C THR A 9 -19.76 5.09 8.48
N SER A 10 -20.87 4.86 7.78
CA SER A 10 -21.56 3.57 7.82
C SER A 10 -20.82 2.52 6.98
N GLN A 11 -20.81 1.27 7.44
CA GLN A 11 -20.18 0.16 6.71
C GLN A 11 -20.90 -0.14 5.39
N ARG A 12 -20.14 -0.63 4.41
CA ARG A 12 -20.64 -1.11 3.12
C ARG A 12 -20.07 -2.51 2.87
N ILE A 13 -20.73 -3.27 2.01
CA ILE A 13 -20.16 -4.47 1.39
C ILE A 13 -19.81 -4.07 -0.04
N LEU A 14 -18.52 -4.02 -0.37
CA LEU A 14 -18.03 -3.50 -1.64
C LEU A 14 -17.88 -4.65 -2.65
N MET A 15 -18.91 -4.88 -3.47
CA MET A 15 -18.94 -5.92 -4.51
C MET A 15 -18.73 -5.38 -5.94
N GLY A 16 -18.31 -4.12 -6.09
CA GLY A 16 -17.94 -3.53 -7.37
C GLY A 16 -16.53 -3.92 -7.84
N PRO A 17 -16.08 -3.45 -9.01
CA PRO A 17 -14.75 -3.74 -9.54
C PRO A 17 -13.60 -3.07 -8.76
N GLY A 18 -13.93 -2.17 -7.81
CA GLY A 18 -12.97 -1.50 -6.96
C GLY A 18 -13.54 -0.19 -6.38
N PRO A 19 -13.04 0.28 -5.22
CA PRO A 19 -12.15 -0.42 -4.30
C PRO A 19 -12.84 -1.61 -3.62
N SER A 20 -12.06 -2.52 -3.04
CA SER A 20 -12.55 -3.68 -2.28
C SER A 20 -12.54 -3.41 -0.77
N ASP A 21 -13.31 -4.20 -0.01
CA ASP A 21 -13.26 -4.16 1.45
C ASP A 21 -11.85 -4.54 1.95
N VAL A 22 -11.28 -3.69 2.81
CA VAL A 22 -9.93 -3.91 3.36
C VAL A 22 -10.01 -4.84 4.55
N HIS A 23 -9.19 -5.89 4.56
CA HIS A 23 -9.14 -6.83 5.68
C HIS A 23 -8.77 -6.08 7.00
N PRO A 24 -9.46 -6.32 8.14
CA PRO A 24 -9.26 -5.56 9.38
C PRO A 24 -7.81 -5.49 9.88
N ARG A 25 -7.02 -6.56 9.65
CA ARG A 25 -5.58 -6.59 9.96
C ARG A 25 -4.78 -5.50 9.25
N VAL A 26 -5.13 -5.15 8.01
CA VAL A 26 -4.44 -4.11 7.23
C VAL A 26 -4.83 -2.73 7.76
N LEU A 27 -6.12 -2.50 8.06
CA LEU A 27 -6.58 -1.26 8.70
C LEU A 27 -5.86 -1.01 10.03
N LYS A 28 -5.72 -2.06 10.86
CA LYS A 28 -4.96 -1.97 12.12
C LYS A 28 -3.49 -1.64 11.88
N ALA A 29 -2.86 -2.23 10.86
CA ALA A 29 -1.46 -1.95 10.54
C ALA A 29 -1.24 -0.49 10.11
N MET A 30 -2.18 0.11 9.36
CA MET A 30 -2.11 1.53 8.96
C MET A 30 -2.20 2.52 10.13
N ALA A 31 -2.70 2.09 11.29
CA ALA A 31 -2.76 2.91 12.50
C ALA A 31 -1.48 2.83 13.35
N THR A 32 -0.46 2.09 12.90
CA THR A 32 0.83 1.96 13.61
C THR A 32 1.60 3.29 13.56
N PRO A 33 2.33 3.68 14.63
CA PRO A 33 3.20 4.87 14.61
C PRO A 33 4.20 4.84 13.45
N LEU A 34 4.48 6.03 12.92
CA LEU A 34 5.43 6.20 11.82
C LEU A 34 6.88 6.03 12.30
N ILE A 35 7.72 5.48 11.44
CA ILE A 35 9.18 5.39 11.60
C ILE A 35 9.89 6.19 10.51
N GLY A 36 11.17 6.49 10.72
CA GLY A 36 11.96 7.27 9.77
C GLY A 36 12.25 6.52 8.46
N HIS A 37 12.36 7.23 7.33
CA HIS A 37 12.63 6.63 6.02
C HIS A 37 14.03 6.01 5.88
N LEU A 38 14.94 6.30 6.80
CA LEU A 38 16.28 5.69 6.92
C LEU A 38 16.41 4.78 8.13
N ASP A 39 15.29 4.52 8.83
CA ASP A 39 15.28 3.62 9.98
C ASP A 39 15.61 2.18 9.51
N PRO A 40 16.49 1.43 10.20
CA PRO A 40 16.76 0.04 9.84
C PRO A 40 15.51 -0.83 9.73
N GLU A 41 14.52 -0.64 10.62
CA GLU A 41 13.27 -1.39 10.59
C GLU A 41 12.46 -1.07 9.32
N PHE A 42 12.52 0.18 8.84
CA PHE A 42 11.88 0.56 7.58
C PHE A 42 12.51 -0.16 6.39
N VAL A 43 13.84 -0.27 6.36
CA VAL A 43 14.57 -0.97 5.29
C VAL A 43 14.22 -2.45 5.27
N GLU A 44 14.16 -3.10 6.43
CA GLU A 44 13.74 -4.51 6.54
C GLU A 44 12.31 -4.73 6.02
N ILE A 45 11.37 -3.85 6.38
CA ILE A 45 9.99 -3.89 5.87
C ILE A 45 9.96 -3.75 4.34
N MET A 46 10.81 -2.87 3.77
CA MET A 46 10.88 -2.68 2.32
C MET A 46 11.43 -3.92 1.60
N ASP A 47 12.40 -4.62 2.19
CA ASP A 47 12.92 -5.89 1.65
C ASP A 47 11.86 -7.00 1.71
N ASP A 48 11.08 -7.08 2.79
CA ASP A 48 9.96 -8.01 2.90
C ASP A 48 8.87 -7.71 1.86
N ILE A 49 8.53 -6.44 1.66
CA ILE A 49 7.57 -6.01 0.63
C ILE A 49 8.05 -6.42 -0.77
N LYS A 50 9.33 -6.24 -1.06
CA LYS A 50 9.94 -6.68 -2.32
C LYS A 50 9.81 -8.19 -2.51
N ALA A 51 10.13 -8.99 -1.49
CA ALA A 51 10.01 -10.45 -1.56
C ALA A 51 8.56 -10.89 -1.80
N MET A 52 7.60 -10.28 -1.09
CA MET A 52 6.17 -10.55 -1.28
C MET A 52 5.67 -10.14 -2.67
N ALA A 53 6.15 -9.01 -3.21
CA ALA A 53 5.80 -8.58 -4.56
C ALA A 53 6.36 -9.56 -5.60
N GLN A 54 7.60 -10.00 -5.47
CA GLN A 54 8.20 -11.02 -6.34
C GLN A 54 7.42 -12.34 -6.31
N LEU A 55 6.96 -12.78 -5.12
CA LEU A 55 6.10 -13.94 -4.98
C LEU A 55 4.75 -13.75 -5.70
N THR A 56 4.11 -12.59 -5.50
CA THR A 56 2.81 -12.26 -6.10
C THR A 56 2.87 -12.23 -7.63
N PHE A 57 3.92 -11.63 -8.19
CA PHE A 57 4.14 -11.54 -9.63
C PHE A 57 4.88 -12.76 -10.22
N GLN A 58 5.23 -13.76 -9.41
CA GLN A 58 5.98 -14.95 -9.82
C GLN A 58 7.27 -14.62 -10.60
N THR A 59 8.05 -13.66 -10.10
CA THR A 59 9.26 -13.16 -10.76
C THR A 59 10.50 -13.28 -9.88
N LYS A 60 11.68 -13.22 -10.50
CA LYS A 60 12.99 -13.15 -9.84
C LYS A 60 13.72 -11.83 -10.12
N ASN A 61 13.04 -10.84 -10.70
CA ASN A 61 13.64 -9.57 -11.07
C ASN A 61 14.21 -8.84 -9.85
N HIS A 62 15.50 -8.53 -9.89
CA HIS A 62 16.17 -7.84 -8.78
C HIS A 62 15.59 -6.45 -8.53
N LEU A 63 15.26 -5.72 -9.60
CA LEU A 63 14.56 -4.45 -9.52
C LEU A 63 13.05 -4.71 -9.41
N THR A 64 12.58 -4.91 -8.18
CA THR A 64 11.16 -5.01 -7.83
C THR A 64 10.92 -4.09 -6.65
N PHE A 65 10.00 -3.13 -6.80
CA PHE A 65 9.69 -2.13 -5.79
C PHE A 65 8.25 -1.64 -5.96
N VAL A 66 7.72 -0.96 -4.93
CA VAL A 66 6.39 -0.35 -4.95
C VAL A 66 6.49 1.14 -5.25
N VAL A 67 5.57 1.66 -6.05
CA VAL A 67 5.43 3.10 -6.32
C VAL A 67 4.39 3.66 -5.36
N SER A 68 4.72 4.73 -4.65
CA SER A 68 3.81 5.42 -3.71
C SER A 68 2.74 6.24 -4.42
N ALA A 69 1.83 5.56 -5.12
CA ALA A 69 0.77 6.18 -5.92
C ALA A 69 -0.32 5.16 -6.29
N PRO A 70 -1.48 5.58 -6.84
CA PRO A 70 -2.47 4.67 -7.41
C PRO A 70 -1.90 3.85 -8.58
N GLY A 71 -2.59 2.76 -8.95
CA GLY A 71 -2.11 1.83 -9.97
C GLY A 71 -1.81 2.45 -11.34
N SER A 72 -2.53 3.51 -11.74
CA SER A 72 -2.27 4.23 -13.00
C SER A 72 -0.89 4.89 -13.03
N ALA A 73 -0.38 5.37 -11.90
CA ALA A 73 0.95 5.93 -11.81
C ALA A 73 2.05 4.85 -11.93
N GLY A 74 1.75 3.60 -11.57
CA GLY A 74 2.64 2.47 -11.85
C GLY A 74 2.81 2.25 -13.36
N MET A 75 1.71 2.35 -14.12
CA MET A 75 1.75 2.30 -15.59
C MET A 75 2.56 3.47 -16.17
N GLU A 76 2.32 4.69 -15.69
CA GLU A 76 3.07 5.88 -16.11
C GLU A 76 4.56 5.75 -15.81
N THR A 77 4.92 5.26 -14.61
CA THR A 77 6.32 5.03 -14.20
C THR A 77 7.04 4.12 -15.18
N CYS A 78 6.40 3.03 -15.63
CA CYS A 78 6.98 2.18 -16.67
C CYS A 78 7.10 2.92 -18.00
N LEU A 79 6.05 3.61 -18.45
CA LEU A 79 6.04 4.25 -19.76
C LEU A 79 7.13 5.34 -19.91
N VAL A 80 7.36 6.15 -18.88
CA VAL A 80 8.27 7.30 -18.97
C VAL A 80 9.73 6.97 -18.68
N ASN A 81 10.03 5.77 -18.17
CA ASN A 81 11.39 5.34 -17.78
C ASN A 81 11.91 4.14 -18.60
N LEU A 82 11.16 3.69 -19.62
CA LEU A 82 11.59 2.69 -20.61
C LEU A 82 12.21 3.38 -21.83
#